data_AF-A0A7Y2ENK5-F1
#
_entry.id   AF-A0A7Y2ENK5-F1
#
_cell.length_a   1.000
_cell.length_b   1.000
_cell.length_c   1.000
_cell.angle_alpha   90.00
_cell.angle_beta   90.00
_cell.angle_gamma   90.00
#
_symmetry.space_group_name_H-M   'P 1'
#
loop_
_entity.id
_entity.type
_entity.pdbx_description
1 polymer ?
#
loop_
_entity_poly.entity_id
_entity_poly.type
_entity_poly.pdbx_seq_one_letter_code
_entity_poly.pdbx_strand_id
1 'polypeptide(L)' 'MRRSPDRRGHSVGLIVASGAHPRYARNLGTGEPLATAVAMRPARQQVLHRQGAVSVVRLSTLVVD' A
#
# COMPACT_ATOMS: atom_id res chain seq x y z
N MET A 1 -5.03 -16.18 -10.36
CA MET A 1 -5.81 -17.23 -9.65
C MET A 1 -7.24 -17.21 -10.19
N ARG A 2 -7.70 -18.30 -10.82
CA ARG A 2 -9.05 -18.58 -11.38
C ARG A 2 -9.59 -19.81 -10.62
N ARG A 3 -10.87 -20.20 -10.69
CA ARG A 3 -12.10 -19.74 -9.99
C ARG A 3 -12.55 -20.86 -9.01
N SER A 4 -13.44 -20.59 -8.06
CA SER A 4 -14.62 -21.46 -7.76
C SER A 4 -15.77 -20.65 -7.10
N PRO A 5 -17.02 -21.16 -7.11
CA PRO A 5 -18.26 -20.41 -6.91
C PRO A 5 -18.79 -20.34 -5.46
N ASP A 6 -17.90 -20.42 -4.49
CA ASP A 6 -18.16 -20.21 -3.08
C ASP A 6 -17.15 -19.19 -2.54
N ARG A 7 -17.61 -18.22 -1.76
CA ARG A 7 -16.72 -17.23 -1.08
C ARG A 7 -15.65 -17.87 -0.17
N ARG A 8 -15.64 -19.20 -0.02
CA ARG A 8 -14.71 -19.97 0.79
C ARG A 8 -13.47 -20.32 -0.05
N GLY A 9 -12.29 -20.00 0.45
CA GLY A 9 -11.00 -20.25 -0.21
C GLY A 9 -10.39 -19.05 -0.94
N HIS A 10 -11.08 -17.91 -1.02
CA HIS A 10 -10.50 -16.65 -1.47
C HIS A 10 -9.79 -15.93 -0.30
N SER A 11 -8.73 -15.19 -0.59
CA SER A 11 -8.02 -14.35 0.37
C SER A 11 -8.00 -12.89 -0.06
N VAL A 12 -7.91 -12.00 0.92
CA VAL A 12 -7.62 -10.58 0.67
C VAL A 12 -6.10 -10.41 0.62
N GLY A 13 -5.57 -10.01 -0.53
CA GLY A 13 -4.18 -9.59 -0.66
C GLY A 13 -4.02 -8.11 -0.37
N LEU A 14 -3.04 -7.73 0.45
CA LEU A 14 -2.65 -6.34 0.70
C LEU A 14 -1.25 -6.08 0.13
N ILE A 15 -1.12 -5.03 -0.67
CA ILE A 15 0.15 -4.52 -1.15
C ILE A 15 0.39 -3.16 -0.50
N VAL A 16 1.52 -3.03 0.20
CA VAL A 16 2.01 -1.75 0.73
C VAL A 16 3.29 -1.40 -0.02
N ALA A 17 3.30 -0.25 -0.68
CA ALA A 17 4.42 0.24 -1.47
C ALA A 17 4.57 1.75 -1.33
N SER A 18 5.79 2.26 -1.53
CA SER A 18 6.10 3.69 -1.43
C SER A 18 5.96 4.45 -2.76
N GLY A 19 5.27 3.87 -3.74
CA GLY A 19 4.99 4.51 -5.01
C GLY A 19 4.11 3.65 -5.92
N ALA A 20 3.48 4.29 -6.90
CA ALA A 20 2.70 3.65 -7.96
C ALA A 20 2.84 4.43 -9.28
N HIS A 21 4.07 4.66 -9.72
CA HIS A 21 4.36 5.29 -11.00
C HIS A 21 3.89 4.38 -12.16
N PRO A 22 3.33 4.91 -13.26
CA PRO A 22 3.18 6.32 -13.61
C PRO A 22 1.91 7.01 -13.09
N ARG A 23 1.02 6.29 -12.40
CA ARG A 23 -0.24 6.85 -11.89
C ARG A 23 -0.03 8.04 -10.96
N TYR A 24 1.01 7.99 -10.14
CA TYR A 24 1.46 9.12 -9.32
C TYR A 24 2.92 9.47 -9.64
N ALA A 25 3.25 10.77 -9.56
CA ALA A 25 4.63 11.23 -9.66
C ALA A 25 5.49 10.57 -8.56
N ARG A 26 6.75 10.27 -8.88
CA ARG A 26 7.67 9.65 -7.92
C ARG A 26 7.97 10.64 -6.80
N ASN A 27 7.88 10.21 -5.55
CA ASN A 27 8.52 10.92 -4.45
C ASN A 27 10.03 10.68 -4.57
N LEU A 28 10.81 11.73 -4.88
CA LEU A 28 12.25 11.60 -5.08
C LEU A 28 13.05 11.55 -3.77
N GLY A 29 12.41 11.78 -2.61
CA GLY A 29 13.04 11.61 -1.29
C GLY A 29 14.03 12.72 -0.91
N THR A 30 14.06 13.83 -1.64
CA THR A 30 14.98 14.96 -1.39
C THR A 30 14.35 16.11 -0.61
N GLY A 31 13.02 16.22 -0.63
CA GLY A 31 12.28 17.38 -0.13
C GLY A 31 12.24 18.57 -1.10
N GLU A 32 12.87 18.45 -2.28
CA GLU A 32 12.77 19.44 -3.35
C GLU A 32 11.34 19.54 -3.89
N PRO A 33 10.93 20.70 -4.46
CA PRO A 33 9.59 20.86 -5.04
C PRO A 33 9.31 19.82 -6.13
N LEU A 34 8.20 19.08 -6.01
CA LEU A 34 7.88 17.93 -6.88
C LEU A 34 7.90 18.27 -8.38
N ALA A 35 7.52 19.49 -8.76
CA ALA A 35 7.44 19.93 -10.15
C ALA A 35 8.80 20.09 -10.83
N THR A 36 9.88 20.34 -10.06
CA THR A 36 11.21 20.66 -10.59
C THR A 36 12.31 19.74 -10.07
N ALA A 37 12.01 18.88 -9.10
CA ALA A 37 12.97 17.96 -8.52
C ALA A 37 13.51 16.96 -9.55
N VAL A 38 14.82 16.76 -9.53
CA VAL A 38 15.53 15.84 -10.43
C VAL A 38 16.45 14.87 -9.69
N ALA A 39 16.95 15.26 -8.52
CA ALA A 39 17.79 14.41 -7.69
C ALA A 39 16.92 13.39 -6.95
N MET A 40 17.40 12.15 -6.83
CA MET A 40 16.71 11.07 -6.11
C MET A 40 17.58 10.55 -4.97
N ARG A 41 16.96 10.29 -3.82
CA ARG A 41 17.59 9.65 -2.66
C ARG A 41 16.87 8.35 -2.31
N PRO A 42 17.59 7.23 -2.12
CA PRO A 42 16.98 6.00 -1.64
C PRO A 42 16.44 6.21 -0.23
N ALA A 43 15.26 5.68 0.04
CA ALA A 43 14.64 5.76 1.35
C ALA A 43 14.38 4.36 1.90
N ARG A 44 14.77 4.14 3.16
CA ARG A 44 14.49 2.89 3.88
C ARG A 44 13.12 2.97 4.52
N GLN A 45 12.21 2.12 4.09
CA GLN A 45 10.84 2.09 4.55
C GLN A 45 10.65 0.97 5.55
N GLN A 46 9.84 1.19 6.58
CA GLN A 46 9.51 0.19 7.59
C GLN A 46 8.01 0.25 7.88
N VAL A 47 7.34 -0.90 7.83
CA VAL A 47 5.94 -1.02 8.26
C VAL A 47 5.95 -1.67 9.63
N LEU A 48 5.52 -0.91 10.65
CA LEU A 48 5.45 -1.40 12.02
C LEU A 48 4.08 -2.04 12.27
N HIS A 49 4.07 -3.29 12.70
CA HIS A 49 2.89 -3.98 13.21
C HIS A 49 3.30 -4.80 14.43
N ARG A 50 3.24 -4.16 15.61
CA ARG A 50 3.63 -4.75 16.90
C ARG A 50 2.76 -4.22 18.03
N GLN A 51 2.85 -4.82 19.20
CA GLN A 51 2.23 -4.29 20.41
C GLN A 51 2.69 -2.83 20.65
N GLY A 52 1.75 -1.89 20.75
CA GLY A 52 2.01 -0.45 20.86
C GLY A 52 2.14 0.33 19.54
N ALA A 53 2.16 -0.33 18.38
CA ALA A 53 2.11 0.30 17.06
C ALA A 53 1.40 -0.63 16.06
N VAL A 54 0.07 -0.55 16.02
CA VAL A 54 -0.78 -1.46 15.23
C VAL A 54 -1.18 -0.77 13.92
N SER A 55 -0.58 -1.20 12.81
CA SER A 55 -1.05 -0.85 11.46
C SER A 55 -2.23 -1.74 11.07
N VAL A 56 -3.33 -1.15 10.59
CA VAL A 56 -4.56 -1.87 10.19
C VAL A 56 -5.13 -1.34 8.87
N VAL A 57 -5.73 -2.23 8.08
CA VAL A 57 -6.63 -1.85 6.99
C VAL A 57 -8.06 -2.12 7.46
N ARG A 58 -8.89 -1.08 7.49
CA ARG A 58 -10.31 -1.21 7.80
C ARG A 58 -11.08 -1.45 6.52
N LEU A 59 -11.74 -2.59 6.44
CA LEU A 59 -12.62 -2.94 5.33
C LEU A 59 -14.07 -2.77 5.78
N SER A 60 -14.87 -2.09 4.97
CA SER A 60 -16.31 -2.06 5.15
C SER A 60 -16.87 -3.43 4.78
N THR A 61 -17.53 -4.09 5.74
CA THR A 61 -18.16 -5.40 5.52
C THR A 61 -19.67 -5.25 5.56
N LEU A 62 -20.35 -5.89 4.61
CA LEU A 62 -21.78 -6.15 4.71
C LEU A 62 -21.96 -7.61 5.09
N VAL A 63 -22.71 -7.86 6.17
CA VAL A 63 -23.21 -9.19 6.48
C VAL A 63 -24.47 -9.40 5.63
N VAL A 64 -24.52 -10.53 4.94
CA VAL A 64 -25.68 -10.93 4.12
C VAL A 64 -26.20 -12.22 4.74
N ASP A 65 -27.47 -12.20 5.15
CA ASP A 65 -28.18 -13.37 5.70
C ASP A 65 -28.48 -14.43 4.62
#